data_AF-A0AAD3NDY7-F1
#
_entry.id   AF-A0AAD3NDY7-F1
#
_cell.length_a   1.000
_cell.length_b   1.000
_cell.length_c   1.000
_cell.angle_alpha   90.00
_cell.angle_beta   90.00
_cell.angle_gamma   90.00
#
_symmetry.space_group_name_H-M   'P 1'
#
loop_
_entity.id
_entity.type
_entity.pdbx_description
1 polymer ?
#
loop_
_entity_poly.entity_id
_entity_poly.type
_entity_poly.pdbx_seq_one_letter_code
_entity_poly.pdbx_strand_id
1 'polypeptide(L)'
;MWHRTIATVLALLYFVGDSLAGFPNQINIGGLFMRSTVQEHSAFRFAVQLYNTNQNVTEKPFHLNYNVDNLESSNSFSVTHAFCSQFSRGVYAIFGFYDRKSMNTLTSFCGALHTSFITPSFPIDADVQFVIQMRPGLRGAVLSLLDHYKWERFVYLYDTDRGQLFTDLGLFRPQRIGICRGRVKKQHKQSVCVDFGPHAGHGLIVVAQVLLCNVMPFLYFE
;
A
#
# COMPACT_ATOMS: atom_id res chain seq x y z
N MET A 1 -49.84 18.24 36.94
CA MET A 1 -49.45 17.98 35.54
C MET A 1 -48.28 18.84 35.06
N TRP A 2 -48.19 20.11 35.47
CA TRP A 2 -47.19 21.09 35.01
C TRP A 2 -45.72 20.73 35.31
N HIS A 3 -45.41 20.16 36.47
CA HIS A 3 -44.03 19.77 36.79
C HIS A 3 -43.46 18.66 35.89
N ARG A 4 -44.32 17.80 35.34
CA ARG A 4 -43.91 16.69 34.46
C ARG A 4 -43.55 17.20 33.05
N THR A 5 -44.28 18.20 32.56
CA THR A 5 -44.00 18.82 31.25
C THR A 5 -42.75 19.70 31.27
N ILE A 6 -42.47 20.39 32.38
CA ILE A 6 -41.21 21.15 32.54
C ILE A 6 -40.00 20.22 32.57
N ALA A 7 -40.09 19.09 33.29
CA ALA A 7 -39.01 18.11 33.34
C ALA A 7 -38.71 17.49 31.97
N THR A 8 -39.73 17.20 31.16
CA THR A 8 -39.54 16.67 29.80
C THR A 8 -38.94 17.69 28.84
N VAL A 9 -39.29 18.98 28.97
CA VAL A 9 -38.73 20.05 28.13
C VAL A 9 -37.27 20.33 28.50
N LEU A 10 -36.93 20.31 29.79
CA LEU A 10 -35.54 20.43 30.24
C LEU A 10 -34.69 19.23 29.81
N ALA A 11 -35.25 18.02 29.86
CA ALA A 11 -34.56 16.82 29.34
C ALA A 11 -34.32 16.93 27.82
N LEU A 12 -35.31 17.37 27.04
CA LEU A 12 -35.17 17.60 25.60
C LEU A 12 -34.13 18.68 25.28
N LEU A 13 -34.10 19.79 26.03
CA LEU A 13 -33.08 20.84 25.87
C LEU A 13 -31.67 20.34 26.23
N TYR A 14 -31.54 19.48 27.23
CA TYR A 14 -30.28 18.83 27.59
C TYR A 14 -29.79 17.90 26.48
N PHE A 15 -30.69 17.04 25.95
CA PHE A 15 -30.39 16.14 24.83
C PHE A 15 -30.06 16.90 23.53
N VAL A 16 -30.69 18.05 23.27
CA VAL A 16 -30.37 18.91 22.11
C VAL A 16 -29.04 19.64 22.32
N GLY A 17 -28.69 20.04 23.55
CA GLY A 17 -27.40 20.62 23.89
C GLY A 17 -26.22 19.69 23.61
N ASP A 18 -26.35 18.40 23.93
CA ASP A 18 -25.33 17.38 23.65
C ASP A 18 -25.20 17.07 22.16
N SER A 19 -26.24 17.30 21.35
CA SER A 19 -26.20 17.09 19.90
C SER A 19 -25.45 18.17 19.11
N LEU A 20 -25.07 19.27 19.76
CA LEU A 20 -24.21 20.32 19.22
C LEU A 20 -22.71 20.07 19.49
N ALA A 21 -22.30 18.80 19.54
CA ALA A 21 -20.89 18.44 19.45
C ALA A 21 -20.35 18.89 18.08
N GLY A 22 -19.88 20.14 18.02
CA GLY A 22 -19.26 20.72 16.83
C GLY A 22 -18.07 19.89 16.36
N PHE A 23 -17.89 19.82 15.04
CA PHE A 23 -16.73 19.16 14.44
C PHE A 23 -15.43 19.71 15.05
N PRO A 24 -14.46 18.86 15.42
CA PRO A 24 -13.25 19.31 16.09
C PRO A 24 -12.48 20.29 15.18
N ASN A 25 -12.04 21.40 15.76
CA ASN A 25 -11.27 22.42 15.04
C ASN A 25 -9.89 21.92 14.58
N GLN A 26 -9.43 20.79 15.13
CA GLN A 26 -8.15 20.17 14.81
C GLN A 26 -8.32 18.66 14.60
N ILE A 27 -7.75 18.15 13.51
CA ILE A 27 -7.68 16.72 13.20
C ILE A 27 -6.22 16.28 13.30
N ASN A 28 -5.95 15.29 14.14
CA ASN A 28 -4.64 14.67 14.28
C ASN A 28 -4.56 13.40 13.42
N ILE A 29 -3.53 13.31 12.56
CA ILE A 29 -3.25 12.14 11.71
C ILE A 29 -1.90 11.53 12.10
N GLY A 30 -1.85 10.20 12.18
CA GLY A 30 -0.61 9.46 12.39
C GLY A 30 0.18 9.30 11.09
N GLY A 31 1.51 9.33 11.18
CA GLY A 31 2.42 9.10 10.07
C GLY A 31 3.37 7.95 10.38
N LEU A 32 3.29 6.84 9.63
CA LEU A 32 4.21 5.71 9.73
C LEU A 32 5.12 5.68 8.49
N PHE A 33 6.36 6.16 8.67
CA PHE A 33 7.34 6.26 7.59
C PHE A 33 8.52 5.32 7.83
N MET A 34 9.07 4.80 6.74
CA MET A 34 10.27 3.96 6.78
C MET A 34 11.51 4.82 6.49
N ARG A 35 12.70 4.36 6.89
CA ARG A 35 13.96 5.07 6.59
C ARG A 35 14.20 5.28 5.08
N SER A 36 13.67 4.40 4.23
CA SER A 36 13.81 4.53 2.77
C SER A 36 12.91 5.61 2.16
N THR A 37 11.89 6.09 2.87
CA THR A 37 10.82 6.93 2.30
C THR A 37 10.99 8.43 2.61
N VAL A 38 12.20 8.97 2.39
CA VAL A 38 12.54 10.37 2.73
C VAL A 38 11.81 11.36 1.82
N GLN A 39 11.68 11.02 0.54
CA GLN A 39 11.00 11.88 -0.44
C GLN A 39 9.50 11.96 -0.15
N GLU A 40 8.90 10.82 0.20
CA GLU A 40 7.49 10.71 0.51
C GLU A 40 7.15 11.39 1.83
N HIS A 41 8.03 11.30 2.84
CA HIS A 41 7.89 12.05 4.09
C HIS A 41 7.93 13.57 3.85
N SER A 42 8.82 14.02 2.96
CA SER A 42 8.91 15.44 2.59
C SER A 42 7.67 15.92 1.84
N ALA A 43 7.18 15.12 0.89
CA ALA A 43 5.94 15.39 0.15
C ALA A 43 4.72 15.43 1.07
N PHE A 44 4.64 14.53 2.05
CA PHE A 44 3.58 14.52 3.05
C PHE A 44 3.55 15.82 3.87
N ARG A 45 4.71 16.25 4.40
CA ARG A 45 4.79 17.53 5.13
C ARG A 45 4.39 18.72 4.28
N PHE A 46 4.84 18.75 3.03
CA PHE A 46 4.49 19.81 2.09
C PHE A 46 2.98 19.85 1.81
N ALA A 47 2.33 18.70 1.61
CA ALA A 47 0.90 18.62 1.39
C ALA A 47 0.09 19.13 2.59
N VAL A 48 0.48 18.75 3.81
CA VAL A 48 -0.18 19.25 5.03
C VAL A 48 0.03 20.75 5.20
N GLN A 49 1.22 21.26 4.90
CA GLN A 49 1.49 22.69 4.94
C GLN A 49 0.65 23.46 3.91
N LEU A 50 0.52 22.94 2.69
CA LEU A 50 -0.31 23.53 1.65
C LEU A 50 -1.79 23.61 2.08
N TYR A 51 -2.33 22.53 2.66
CA TYR A 51 -3.67 22.52 3.23
C TYR A 51 -3.83 23.56 4.35
N ASN A 52 -2.89 23.60 5.29
CA ASN A 52 -2.96 24.50 6.43
C ASN A 52 -2.74 25.98 6.06
N THR A 53 -2.05 26.27 4.95
CA THR A 53 -1.80 27.64 4.48
C THR A 53 -2.98 28.20 3.66
N ASN A 54 -3.92 27.34 3.23
CA ASN A 54 -5.10 27.79 2.51
C ASN A 54 -5.95 28.73 3.38
N GLN A 55 -6.25 29.92 2.87
CA GLN A 55 -7.05 30.94 3.53
C GLN A 55 -8.56 30.75 3.31
N ASN A 56 -8.95 29.88 2.38
CA ASN A 56 -10.34 29.64 2.05
C ASN A 56 -11.00 28.77 3.13
N VAL A 57 -11.84 29.38 3.99
CA VAL A 57 -12.47 28.73 5.15
C VAL A 57 -13.40 27.58 4.74
N THR A 58 -13.95 27.62 3.53
CA THR A 58 -14.80 26.55 2.98
C THR A 58 -14.00 25.30 2.60
N GLU A 59 -12.77 25.47 2.11
CA GLU A 59 -11.86 24.37 1.75
C GLU A 59 -11.07 23.85 2.97
N LYS A 60 -10.87 24.72 3.97
CA LYS A 60 -10.16 24.41 5.20
C LYS A 60 -11.04 24.69 6.44
N PRO A 61 -12.01 23.81 6.73
CA PRO A 61 -12.85 23.95 7.92
C PRO A 61 -12.13 23.53 9.22
N PHE A 62 -11.00 22.81 9.15
CA PHE A 62 -10.24 22.34 10.31
C PHE A 62 -8.74 22.50 10.09
N HIS A 63 -7.97 22.49 11.19
CA HIS A 63 -6.52 22.45 11.14
C HIS A 63 -6.01 21.01 11.15
N LEU A 64 -5.05 20.69 10.29
CA LEU A 64 -4.49 19.35 10.18
C LEU A 64 -3.15 19.26 10.92
N ASN A 65 -3.13 18.47 11.98
CA ASN A 65 -1.93 18.15 12.74
C ASN A 65 -1.45 16.74 12.38
N TYR A 66 -0.14 16.50 12.43
CA TYR A 66 0.42 15.19 12.17
C TYR A 66 1.49 14.80 13.17
N ASN A 67 1.52 13.51 13.51
CA ASN A 67 2.54 12.92 14.37
C ASN A 67 3.25 11.83 13.58
N VAL A 68 4.55 11.96 13.34
CA VAL A 68 5.32 10.98 12.57
C VAL A 68 6.18 10.11 13.48
N ASP A 69 6.07 8.80 13.31
CA ASP A 69 7.03 7.82 13.84
C ASP A 69 7.85 7.24 12.66
N ASN A 70 9.17 7.41 12.73
CA ASN A 70 10.11 6.86 11.75
C ASN A 70 10.58 5.48 12.19
N LEU A 71 10.23 4.46 11.40
CA LEU A 71 10.57 3.07 11.65
C LEU A 71 11.98 2.77 11.11
N GLU A 72 12.86 2.29 11.99
CA GLU A 72 14.22 1.85 11.58
C GLU A 72 14.20 0.58 10.73
N SER A 73 13.22 -0.29 10.97
CA SER A 73 12.97 -1.52 10.22
C SER A 73 11.46 -1.73 10.02
N SER A 74 11.09 -2.31 8.89
CA SER A 74 9.71 -2.61 8.49
C SER A 74 9.17 -3.93 9.05
N ASN A 75 9.79 -4.42 10.14
CA ASN A 75 9.41 -5.65 10.79
C ASN A 75 8.04 -5.50 11.47
N SER A 76 7.32 -6.62 11.63
CA SER A 76 5.98 -6.63 12.23
C SER A 76 5.97 -6.09 13.67
N PHE A 77 7.04 -6.31 14.43
CA PHE A 77 7.16 -5.83 15.82
C PHE A 77 7.26 -4.30 15.92
N SER A 78 8.19 -3.68 15.17
CA SER A 78 8.37 -2.22 15.16
C SER A 78 7.12 -1.52 14.66
N VAL A 79 6.49 -2.06 13.63
CA VAL A 79 5.24 -1.54 13.07
C VAL A 79 4.08 -1.63 14.07
N THR A 80 3.96 -2.75 14.79
CA THR A 80 2.94 -2.90 15.85
C THR A 80 3.13 -1.87 16.95
N HIS A 81 4.37 -1.69 17.42
CA HIS A 81 4.66 -0.71 18.46
C HIS A 81 4.33 0.72 18.02
N ALA A 82 4.74 1.10 16.80
CA ALA A 82 4.44 2.42 16.26
C ALA A 82 2.93 2.62 16.04
N PHE A 83 2.21 1.61 15.56
CA PHE A 83 0.77 1.65 15.41
C PHE A 83 0.07 1.90 16.75
N CYS A 84 0.40 1.12 17.79
CA CYS A 84 -0.18 1.28 19.13
C CYS A 84 0.15 2.65 19.73
N SER A 85 1.37 3.15 19.52
CA SER A 85 1.78 4.50 19.91
C SER A 85 0.89 5.57 19.26
N GLN A 86 0.68 5.51 17.95
CA GLN A 86 -0.19 6.46 17.25
C GLN A 86 -1.66 6.35 17.70
N PHE A 87 -2.15 5.12 17.88
CA PHE A 87 -3.50 4.89 18.38
C PHE A 87 -3.70 5.50 19.78
N SER A 88 -2.74 5.32 20.68
CA SER A 88 -2.78 5.90 22.04
C SER A 88 -2.75 7.43 22.06
N ARG A 89 -2.21 8.06 21.01
CA ARG A 89 -2.19 9.52 20.84
C ARG A 89 -3.53 10.09 20.34
N GLY A 90 -4.49 9.22 19.97
CA GLY A 90 -5.82 9.64 19.51
C GLY A 90 -5.81 10.21 18.08
N VAL A 91 -5.23 9.48 17.14
CA VAL A 91 -5.26 9.86 15.71
C VAL A 91 -6.55 9.36 15.04
N TYR A 92 -7.09 10.16 14.10
CA TYR A 92 -8.31 9.80 13.37
C TYR A 92 -8.04 8.84 12.19
N ALA A 93 -6.87 8.97 11.59
CA ALA A 93 -6.39 8.12 10.52
C ALA A 93 -4.87 8.00 10.61
N ILE A 94 -4.33 6.94 10.03
CA ILE A 94 -2.88 6.73 9.95
C ILE A 94 -2.49 6.69 8.47
N PHE A 95 -1.65 7.63 8.08
CA PHE A 95 -0.95 7.59 6.80
C PHE A 95 0.34 6.79 6.95
N GLY A 96 0.62 5.87 6.05
CA GLY A 96 1.91 5.20 6.11
C GLY A 96 2.18 4.17 5.05
N PHE A 97 3.36 3.57 5.19
CA PHE A 97 3.85 2.53 4.31
C PHE A 97 3.92 1.19 5.02
N TYR A 98 3.72 0.12 4.27
CA TYR A 98 4.02 -1.24 4.70
C TYR A 98 4.80 -2.00 3.65
N ASP A 99 5.48 -3.04 4.13
CA ASP A 99 6.11 -4.07 3.33
C ASP A 99 5.30 -5.36 3.44
N ARG A 100 5.64 -6.37 2.61
CA ARG A 100 4.98 -7.69 2.63
C ARG A 100 4.98 -8.35 4.01
N LYS A 101 6.02 -8.10 4.82
CA LYS A 101 6.15 -8.65 6.18
C LYS A 101 5.21 -7.99 7.20
N SER A 102 4.88 -6.72 7.02
CA SER A 102 4.11 -5.92 7.98
C SER A 102 2.67 -5.66 7.53
N MET A 103 2.36 -5.87 6.25
CA MET A 103 1.04 -5.67 5.64
C MET A 103 -0.07 -6.41 6.40
N ASN A 104 0.07 -7.71 6.63
CA ASN A 104 -0.97 -8.51 7.30
C ASN A 104 -1.21 -8.06 8.74
N THR A 105 -0.15 -7.67 9.46
CA THR A 105 -0.24 -7.15 10.81
C THR A 105 -0.98 -5.82 10.85
N LEU A 106 -0.62 -4.87 9.98
CA LEU A 106 -1.27 -3.56 9.91
C LEU A 106 -2.74 -3.66 9.52
N THR A 107 -3.04 -4.37 8.44
CA THR A 107 -4.43 -4.55 7.96
C THR A 107 -5.31 -5.19 9.02
N SER A 108 -4.80 -6.19 9.75
CA SER A 108 -5.52 -6.80 10.87
C SER A 108 -5.79 -5.82 12.01
N PHE A 109 -4.82 -5.00 12.39
CA PHE A 109 -5.01 -3.97 13.43
C PHE A 109 -6.02 -2.90 13.00
N CYS A 110 -5.94 -2.45 11.75
CA CYS A 110 -6.86 -1.45 11.21
C CYS A 110 -8.31 -1.97 11.18
N GLY A 111 -8.48 -3.24 10.80
CA GLY A 111 -9.78 -3.92 10.85
C GLY A 111 -10.30 -4.14 12.26
N ALA A 112 -9.43 -4.46 13.24
CA ALA A 112 -9.85 -4.70 14.62
C ALA A 112 -10.19 -3.42 15.40
N LEU A 113 -9.43 -2.34 15.16
CA LEU A 113 -9.55 -1.07 15.89
C LEU A 113 -10.30 0.01 15.10
N HIS A 114 -10.86 -0.35 13.94
CA HIS A 114 -11.61 0.55 13.06
C HIS A 114 -10.85 1.85 12.74
N THR A 115 -9.53 1.74 12.65
CA THR A 115 -8.65 2.88 12.36
C THR A 115 -8.30 2.86 10.89
N SER A 116 -8.67 3.92 10.16
CA SER A 116 -8.42 4.02 8.72
C SER A 116 -6.94 4.17 8.42
N PHE A 117 -6.40 3.28 7.59
CA PHE A 117 -5.02 3.31 7.14
C PHE A 117 -4.94 3.72 5.67
N ILE A 118 -4.27 4.84 5.41
CA ILE A 118 -4.12 5.41 4.07
C ILE A 118 -2.69 5.12 3.60
N THR A 119 -2.56 4.46 2.45
CA THR A 119 -1.25 3.97 2.02
C THR A 119 -1.01 4.11 0.52
N PRO A 120 0.19 4.60 0.11
CA PRO A 120 0.64 4.55 -1.27
C PRO A 120 1.40 3.25 -1.59
N SER A 121 1.45 2.27 -0.67
CA SER A 121 2.10 0.97 -0.89
C SER A 121 1.43 0.15 -1.99
N PHE A 122 1.99 -1.02 -2.31
CA PHE A 122 1.43 -1.93 -3.30
C PHE A 122 0.01 -2.36 -2.90
N PRO A 123 -0.93 -2.50 -3.86
CA PRO A 123 -2.30 -2.87 -3.53
C PRO A 123 -2.39 -4.30 -3.02
N ILE A 124 -3.42 -4.56 -2.21
CA ILE A 124 -3.71 -5.88 -1.65
C ILE A 124 -4.92 -6.43 -2.40
N ASP A 125 -4.82 -7.66 -2.92
CA ASP A 125 -5.92 -8.33 -3.64
C ASP A 125 -7.04 -8.84 -2.71
N ALA A 126 -6.82 -8.80 -1.39
CA ALA A 126 -7.81 -9.16 -0.39
C ALA A 126 -8.77 -7.99 -0.11
N ASP A 127 -10.05 -8.30 0.07
CA ASP A 127 -11.06 -7.33 0.51
C ASP A 127 -10.80 -6.95 1.98
N VAL A 128 -10.05 -5.86 2.16
CA VAL A 128 -9.64 -5.36 3.48
C VAL A 128 -10.45 -4.11 3.83
N GLN A 129 -11.09 -4.14 4.99
CA GLN A 129 -11.81 -3.00 5.54
C GLN A 129 -10.83 -2.01 6.20
N PHE A 130 -11.19 -0.73 6.24
CA PHE A 130 -10.40 0.34 6.85
C PHE A 130 -9.01 0.57 6.24
N VAL A 131 -8.76 0.11 5.01
CA VAL A 131 -7.50 0.37 4.29
C VAL A 131 -7.79 1.07 2.97
N ILE A 132 -7.31 2.31 2.84
CA ILE A 132 -7.42 3.12 1.63
C ILE A 132 -6.11 3.01 0.85
N GLN A 133 -6.19 2.38 -0.32
CA GLN A 133 -5.05 2.17 -1.21
C GLN A 133 -5.03 3.28 -2.26
N MET A 134 -3.99 4.12 -2.23
CA MET A 134 -3.85 5.22 -3.20
C MET A 134 -3.20 4.77 -4.52
N ARG A 135 -2.49 3.64 -4.51
CA ARG A 135 -1.80 3.13 -5.69
C ARG A 135 -2.74 2.26 -6.52
N PRO A 136 -3.02 2.60 -7.79
CA PRO A 136 -3.85 1.76 -8.65
C PRO A 136 -3.14 0.46 -9.02
N GLY A 137 -3.93 -0.59 -9.26
CA GLY A 137 -3.43 -1.87 -9.76
C GLY A 137 -2.90 -1.75 -11.18
N LEU A 138 -1.63 -2.09 -11.39
CA LEU A 138 -0.97 -2.03 -12.70
C LEU A 138 -1.25 -3.25 -13.59
N ARG A 139 -1.86 -4.30 -13.03
CA ARG A 139 -2.06 -5.58 -13.70
C ARG A 139 -2.84 -5.47 -15.02
N GLY A 140 -3.94 -4.73 -15.02
CA GLY A 140 -4.76 -4.53 -16.21
C GLY A 140 -3.98 -3.82 -17.32
N ALA A 141 -3.25 -2.75 -16.98
CA ALA A 141 -2.46 -2.00 -17.95
C ALA A 141 -1.36 -2.86 -18.60
N VAL A 142 -0.67 -3.69 -17.81
CA VAL A 142 0.38 -4.58 -18.35
C VAL A 142 -0.22 -5.64 -19.27
N LEU A 143 -1.35 -6.27 -18.88
CA LEU A 143 -2.03 -7.25 -19.72
C LEU A 143 -2.51 -6.64 -21.05
N SER A 144 -3.09 -5.44 -21.01
CA SER A 144 -3.53 -4.74 -22.22
C SER A 144 -2.37 -4.41 -23.16
N LEU A 145 -1.20 -4.07 -22.62
CA LEU A 145 0.00 -3.84 -23.43
C LEU A 145 0.51 -5.14 -24.08
N LEU A 146 0.52 -6.24 -23.33
CA LEU A 146 0.93 -7.54 -23.86
C LEU A 146 0.02 -8.00 -25.01
N ASP A 147 -1.30 -7.81 -24.84
CA ASP A 147 -2.29 -8.11 -25.88
C ASP A 147 -2.14 -7.19 -27.09
N HIS A 148 -1.95 -5.89 -26.87
CA HIS A 148 -1.73 -4.91 -27.93
C HIS A 148 -0.49 -5.24 -28.79
N TYR A 149 0.60 -5.67 -28.15
CA TYR A 149 1.84 -6.06 -28.85
C TYR A 149 1.88 -7.52 -29.29
N LYS A 150 0.85 -8.32 -28.98
CA LYS A 150 0.76 -9.76 -29.30
C LYS A 150 2.01 -10.55 -28.87
N TRP A 151 2.49 -10.30 -27.65
CA TRP A 151 3.67 -11.00 -27.13
C TRP A 151 3.31 -12.43 -26.70
N GLU A 152 3.65 -13.40 -27.54
CA GLU A 152 3.42 -14.83 -27.26
C GLU A 152 4.56 -15.48 -26.43
N ARG A 153 5.77 -14.91 -26.51
CA ARG A 153 6.98 -15.39 -25.81
C ARG A 153 7.78 -14.23 -25.26
N PHE A 154 7.98 -14.20 -23.94
CA PHE A 154 8.78 -13.18 -23.29
C PHE A 154 9.38 -13.67 -21.96
N VAL A 155 10.42 -12.99 -21.51
CA VAL A 155 11.05 -13.24 -20.21
C VAL A 155 10.52 -12.24 -19.20
N TYR A 156 9.96 -12.72 -18.09
CA TYR A 156 9.47 -11.87 -17.01
C TYR A 156 10.47 -11.87 -15.85
N LEU A 157 11.11 -10.72 -15.65
CA LEU A 157 12.01 -10.47 -14.52
C LEU A 157 11.23 -9.75 -13.43
N TYR A 158 11.11 -10.36 -12.25
CA TYR A 158 10.39 -9.77 -11.14
C TYR A 158 11.16 -9.85 -9.82
N ASP A 159 10.72 -9.00 -8.90
CA ASP A 159 11.19 -8.97 -7.53
C ASP A 159 10.04 -9.41 -6.61
N THR A 160 10.36 -10.21 -5.60
CA THR A 160 9.37 -10.76 -4.66
C THR A 160 8.85 -9.75 -3.65
N ASP A 161 9.49 -8.59 -3.57
CA ASP A 161 9.23 -7.57 -2.55
C ASP A 161 7.92 -6.80 -2.77
N ARG A 162 7.43 -6.70 -4.01
CA ARG A 162 6.24 -5.91 -4.37
C ARG A 162 4.94 -6.71 -4.54
N GLY A 163 4.92 -7.96 -4.11
CA GLY A 163 3.80 -8.86 -4.33
C GLY A 163 3.82 -9.48 -5.73
N GLN A 164 3.20 -10.64 -5.85
CA GLN A 164 3.27 -11.51 -7.01
C GLN A 164 2.13 -11.17 -7.99
N LEU A 165 2.32 -10.11 -8.78
CA LEU A 165 1.28 -9.54 -9.66
C LEU A 165 0.61 -10.53 -10.64
N PHE A 166 1.28 -11.64 -10.97
CA PHE A 166 0.85 -12.59 -12.01
C PHE A 166 0.62 -14.03 -11.53
N THR A 167 1.18 -14.45 -10.40
CA THR A 167 1.09 -15.86 -9.96
C THR A 167 -0.22 -16.20 -9.25
N ASP A 168 -0.88 -15.23 -8.61
CA ASP A 168 -2.07 -15.51 -7.78
C ASP A 168 -3.39 -15.70 -8.56
N LEU A 169 -3.41 -15.46 -9.88
CA LEU A 169 -4.65 -15.54 -10.67
C LEU A 169 -4.77 -16.72 -11.65
N GLY A 170 -3.84 -17.67 -11.64
CA GLY A 170 -3.96 -18.88 -12.48
C GLY A 170 -4.05 -18.62 -14.00
N LEU A 171 -3.90 -17.37 -14.45
CA LEU A 171 -3.81 -16.96 -15.86
C LEU A 171 -2.49 -17.44 -16.48
N PHE A 172 -1.51 -17.71 -15.63
CA PHE A 172 -0.37 -18.54 -15.90
C PHE A 172 -0.72 -19.97 -15.51
N ARG A 173 -1.04 -20.84 -16.47
CA ARG A 173 -0.95 -22.29 -16.25
C ARG A 173 0.53 -22.66 -16.35
N PRO A 174 1.21 -23.00 -15.24
CA PRO A 174 2.56 -23.52 -15.32
C PRO A 174 2.49 -24.94 -15.87
N GLN A 175 2.50 -25.11 -17.20
CA GLN A 175 2.66 -26.46 -17.74
C GLN A 175 4.10 -26.97 -17.49
N ARG A 176 5.09 -26.06 -17.39
CA ARG A 176 6.45 -26.32 -16.83
C ARG A 176 7.07 -25.03 -16.29
N ILE A 177 7.20 -24.89 -14.97
CA ILE A 177 8.02 -23.83 -14.36
C ILE A 177 9.48 -24.30 -14.37
N GLY A 178 10.32 -23.68 -15.20
CA GLY A 178 11.76 -23.63 -14.97
C GLY A 178 12.08 -22.37 -14.17
N ILE A 179 12.28 -22.48 -12.85
CA ILE A 179 12.80 -21.36 -12.05
C ILE A 179 14.30 -21.28 -12.30
N CYS A 180 14.75 -20.33 -13.13
CA CYS A 180 16.17 -20.01 -13.24
C CYS A 180 16.54 -19.07 -12.07
N ARG A 181 17.06 -19.62 -10.97
CA ARG A 181 17.68 -18.80 -9.91
C ARG A 181 19.06 -18.31 -10.40
N GLY A 182 19.10 -17.11 -10.98
CA GLY A 182 20.34 -16.41 -11.30
C GLY A 182 20.83 -15.57 -10.11
N ARG A 183 22.09 -15.72 -9.71
CA ARG A 183 22.73 -14.91 -8.66
C ARG A 183 23.23 -13.60 -9.27
N VAL A 184 22.36 -12.61 -9.44
CA VAL A 184 22.79 -11.25 -9.80
C VAL A 184 23.36 -10.58 -8.55
N LYS A 185 24.60 -10.08 -8.60
CA LYS A 185 25.22 -9.35 -7.48
C LYS A 185 24.30 -8.19 -7.06
N LYS A 186 23.90 -8.20 -5.78
CA LYS A 186 22.93 -7.35 -5.07
C LYS A 186 21.44 -7.64 -5.38
N GLN A 187 20.85 -8.33 -4.39
CA GLN A 187 19.44 -8.59 -4.09
C GLN A 187 18.71 -9.66 -4.93
N HIS A 188 17.85 -10.40 -4.24
CA HIS A 188 17.13 -11.61 -4.65
C HIS A 188 16.24 -11.39 -5.89
N LYS A 189 16.82 -11.31 -7.09
CA LYS A 189 16.05 -11.25 -8.35
C LYS A 189 15.76 -12.66 -8.87
N GLN A 190 14.50 -12.93 -9.21
CA GLN A 190 14.03 -14.21 -9.73
C GLN A 190 13.50 -14.01 -11.15
N SER A 191 13.91 -14.86 -12.10
CA SER A 191 13.44 -14.80 -13.49
C SER A 191 12.51 -15.97 -13.80
N VAL A 192 11.41 -15.70 -14.49
CA VAL A 192 10.46 -16.71 -14.97
C VAL A 192 10.26 -16.54 -16.48
N CYS A 193 10.45 -17.62 -17.23
CA CYS A 193 10.13 -17.68 -18.66
C CYS A 193 8.64 -17.98 -18.83
N VAL A 194 8.00 -17.27 -19.77
CA VAL A 194 6.56 -17.32 -20.02
C VAL A 194 6.30 -17.77 -21.45
N ASP A 195 5.58 -18.87 -21.64
CA ASP A 195 5.10 -19.34 -22.95
C ASP A 195 3.57 -19.43 -22.95
N PHE A 196 2.91 -18.85 -23.95
CA PHE A 196 1.44 -18.87 -24.11
C PHE A 196 0.90 -19.86 -25.18
N GLY A 197 1.71 -20.80 -25.68
CA GLY A 197 1.35 -21.66 -26.83
C GLY A 197 1.07 -23.16 -26.52
N PRO A 198 0.15 -23.83 -27.26
CA PRO A 198 -0.22 -25.24 -27.04
C PRO A 198 0.71 -26.27 -27.70
N HIS A 199 1.77 -25.85 -28.41
CA HIS A 199 2.69 -26.76 -29.08
C HIS A 199 4.11 -26.21 -29.05
N ALA A 200 5.03 -26.91 -28.37
CA ALA A 200 6.42 -27.07 -28.81
C ALA A 200 7.22 -27.89 -27.78
N GLY A 201 7.51 -29.14 -28.14
CA GLY A 201 8.57 -29.92 -27.50
C GLY A 201 9.95 -29.33 -27.77
N HIS A 202 10.89 -29.67 -26.89
CA HIS A 202 12.35 -29.69 -27.10
C HIS A 202 13.11 -28.38 -27.39
N GLY A 203 12.47 -27.24 -27.64
CA GLY A 203 13.15 -25.97 -27.93
C GLY A 203 13.57 -25.11 -26.72
N LEU A 204 12.96 -25.30 -25.55
CA LEU A 204 13.06 -24.36 -24.42
C LEU A 204 14.43 -24.38 -23.71
N ILE A 205 15.10 -25.53 -23.66
CA ILE A 205 16.38 -25.68 -22.97
C ILE A 205 17.50 -24.95 -23.72
N VAL A 206 17.45 -24.94 -25.05
CA VAL A 206 18.49 -24.33 -25.88
C VAL A 206 18.44 -22.80 -25.79
N VAL A 207 17.25 -22.20 -25.75
CA VAL A 207 17.09 -20.74 -25.67
C VAL A 207 17.53 -20.19 -24.32
N ALA A 208 17.23 -20.89 -23.21
CA ALA A 208 17.69 -20.48 -21.88
C ALA A 208 19.23 -20.50 -21.77
N GLN A 209 19.88 -21.50 -22.36
CA GLN A 209 21.34 -21.61 -22.37
C GLN A 209 22.00 -20.55 -23.28
N VAL A 210 21.38 -20.23 -24.42
CA VAL A 210 21.88 -19.19 -25.34
C VAL A 210 21.68 -17.78 -24.78
N LEU A 211 20.56 -17.48 -24.11
CA LEU A 211 20.30 -16.15 -23.57
C LEU A 211 21.21 -15.82 -22.36
N LEU A 212 21.49 -16.81 -21.51
CA LEU A 212 22.46 -16.67 -20.41
C LEU A 212 23.90 -16.45 -20.93
N CYS A 213 24.26 -17.04 -22.07
CA CYS A 213 25.59 -16.87 -22.65
C CYS A 213 25.75 -15.59 -23.50
N ASN A 214 24.70 -15.13 -24.20
CA ASN A 214 24.82 -13.99 -25.13
C ASN A 214 24.36 -12.63 -24.58
N VAL A 215 23.60 -12.57 -23.48
CA VAL A 215 23.18 -11.27 -22.89
C VAL A 215 24.11 -10.82 -21.75
N MET A 216 24.93 -11.71 -21.19
CA MET A 216 25.96 -11.36 -20.19
C MET A 216 27.29 -10.76 -20.70
N PRO A 217 27.60 -10.59 -22.00
CA PRO A 217 28.77 -9.78 -22.40
C PRO A 217 28.51 -8.25 -22.38
N PHE A 218 27.25 -7.79 -22.26
CA PHE A 218 26.89 -6.38 -22.46
C PHE A 218 26.68 -5.55 -21.19
N LEU A 219 27.11 -6.07 -20.03
CA LEU A 219 27.29 -5.26 -18.82
C LEU A 219 28.79 -5.16 -18.47
N TYR A 220 29.57 -4.74 -19.46
CA TYR A 220 30.74 -3.91 -19.22
C TYR A 220 30.22 -2.50 -18.90
N PHE A 221 30.49 -2.02 -17.70
CA PHE A 221 30.67 -0.60 -17.45
C PHE A 221 31.77 -0.46 -16.39
N GLU A 222 32.71 0.45 -16.65
CA GLU A 222 33.66 0.99 -15.66
C GLU A 222 33.01 1.27 -14.31
#